data_AF-A0A2P7AVN0-F1
#
_entry.id   AF-A0A2P7AVN0-F1
#
_cell.length_a   1.000
_cell.length_b   1.000
_cell.length_c   1.000
_cell.angle_alpha   90.00
_cell.angle_beta   90.00
_cell.angle_gamma   90.00
#
_symmetry.space_group_name_H-M   'P 1'
#
loop_
_entity.id
_entity.type
_entity.pdbx_description
1 polymer ?
#
loop_
_entity_poly.entity_id
_entity_poly.type
_entity_poly.pdbx_seq_one_letter_code
_entity_poly.pdbx_strand_id
1 'polypeptide(L)' 'MKIWAVAFLLPCILGTSGCGSMRWMSEKTAHTSSCAGWNKIRIRPETALYLAKNDFSAGIDIDSHNLNGQNNGCWK' A
#
# COMPACT_ATOMS: atom_id res chain seq x y z
N MET A 1 -22.49 49.66 -12.77
CA MET A 1 -23.11 48.37 -12.40
C MET A 1 -22.21 47.24 -12.90
N LYS A 2 -21.25 46.77 -12.09
CA LYS A 2 -20.21 45.82 -12.57
C LYS A 2 -19.54 45.01 -11.44
N ILE A 3 -20.30 44.61 -10.41
CA ILE A 3 -19.73 43.88 -9.25
C ILE A 3 -20.51 42.59 -8.92
N TRP A 4 -21.71 42.39 -9.46
CA TRP A 4 -22.59 41.28 -9.07
C TRP A 4 -22.35 39.95 -9.81
N ALA A 5 -21.47 39.91 -10.82
CA ALA A 5 -21.24 38.71 -11.61
C ALA A 5 -20.22 37.72 -11.00
N VAL A 6 -19.45 38.15 -9.99
CA VAL A 6 -18.35 37.34 -9.43
C VAL A 6 -18.83 36.41 -8.30
N ALA A 7 -19.96 36.71 -7.66
CA ALA A 7 -20.45 35.95 -6.50
C ALA A 7 -21.03 34.56 -6.84
N PHE A 8 -21.44 34.32 -8.09
CA PHE A 8 -22.10 33.07 -8.48
C PHE A 8 -21.14 31.95 -8.93
N LEU A 9 -19.83 32.22 -9.08
CA LEU A 9 -18.84 31.22 -9.51
C LEU A 9 -18.03 30.61 -8.37
N LEU A 10 -18.21 31.11 -7.14
CA LEU A 10 -17.53 30.61 -5.94
C LEU A 10 -17.96 29.22 -5.42
N PRO A 11 -19.14 28.63 -5.73
CA PRO A 11 -19.49 27.31 -5.18
C PRO A 11 -18.75 26.14 -5.84
N CYS A 12 -18.20 26.32 -7.06
CA CYS A 12 -17.64 25.22 -7.83
C CYS A 12 -16.18 24.87 -7.49
N ILE A 13 -15.45 25.77 -6.81
CA ILE A 13 -14.02 25.55 -6.48
C ILE A 13 -13.87 24.89 -5.09
N LEU A 14 -14.90 24.93 -4.25
CA LEU A 14 -14.88 24.30 -2.92
C LEU A 14 -15.34 22.84 -2.91
N GLY A 15 -15.82 22.31 -4.04
CA GLY A 15 -16.32 20.93 -4.15
C GLY A 15 -15.27 19.87 -4.49
N THR A 16 -14.06 20.27 -4.90
CA THR A 16 -13.02 19.32 -5.36
C THR A 16 -11.94 19.03 -4.33
N SER A 17 -12.00 19.61 -3.13
CA SER A 17 -11.12 19.22 -2.01
C SER A 17 -11.45 17.83 -1.44
N GLY A 18 -12.41 17.11 -2.02
CA GLY A 18 -12.67 15.69 -1.77
C GLY A 18 -11.90 14.72 -2.69
N CYS A 19 -11.04 15.21 -3.60
CA CYS A 19 -10.13 14.36 -4.37
C CYS A 19 -8.90 14.01 -3.51
N GLY A 20 -9.03 13.05 -2.60
CA GLY A 20 -7.85 12.52 -1.89
C GLY A 20 -8.10 12.07 -0.47
N SER A 21 -8.73 10.91 -0.31
CA SER A 21 -8.22 9.88 0.61
C SER A 21 -9.04 8.62 0.42
N MET A 22 -8.38 7.54 0.01
CA MET A 22 -8.97 6.22 0.03
C MET A 22 -9.37 5.91 1.49
N ARG A 23 -10.68 5.78 1.74
CA ARG A 23 -11.26 5.53 3.08
C ARG A 23 -10.70 4.30 3.80
N TRP A 24 -10.03 3.42 3.06
CA TRP A 24 -9.38 2.21 3.56
C TRP A 24 -8.00 2.45 4.20
N MET A 25 -7.43 3.67 4.11
CA MET A 25 -6.15 4.03 4.75
C MET A 25 -6.30 4.80 6.07
N SER A 26 -7.53 5.14 6.49
CA SER A 26 -7.75 5.95 7.70
C SER A 26 -7.73 5.16 9.00
N GLU A 27 -7.57 3.85 8.95
CA GLU A 27 -7.35 3.06 10.16
C GLU A 27 -5.85 3.01 10.43
N LYS A 28 -5.41 3.74 11.46
CA LYS A 28 -4.09 3.47 12.04
C LYS A 28 -4.13 2.02 12.51
N THR A 29 -3.55 1.13 11.72
CA THR A 29 -3.25 -0.22 12.15
C THR A 29 -2.49 -0.10 13.46
N ALA A 30 -3.09 -0.58 14.54
CA ALA A 30 -2.41 -0.71 15.82
C ALA A 30 -1.31 -1.78 15.62
N HIS A 31 -0.19 -1.38 15.03
CA HIS A 31 0.99 -2.22 14.89
C HIS A 31 1.63 -2.33 16.27
N THR A 32 1.04 -3.16 17.13
CA THR A 32 1.58 -3.48 18.45
C THR A 32 2.73 -4.48 18.37
N SER A 33 2.95 -5.08 17.19
CA SER A 33 4.04 -6.02 16.93
C SER A 33 4.72 -5.75 15.59
N SER A 34 6.01 -6.10 15.49
CA SER A 34 6.81 -6.08 14.26
C SER A 34 6.23 -6.96 13.14
N CYS A 35 5.30 -7.84 13.47
CA CYS A 35 4.68 -8.79 12.56
C CYS A 35 3.29 -8.37 12.07
N ALA A 36 2.71 -7.32 12.66
CA ALA A 36 1.37 -6.87 12.28
C ALA A 36 1.34 -6.45 10.81
N GLY A 37 0.42 -7.04 10.03
CA GLY A 37 0.28 -6.79 8.59
C GLY A 37 1.21 -7.62 7.69
N TRP A 38 2.10 -8.44 8.26
CA TRP A 38 3.02 -9.29 7.50
C TRP A 38 2.47 -10.71 7.38
N ASN A 39 2.65 -11.32 6.21
CA ASN A 39 2.35 -12.74 5.98
C ASN A 39 3.55 -13.41 5.29
N LYS A 40 3.78 -14.68 5.63
CA LYS A 40 4.83 -15.48 4.97
C LYS A 40 4.42 -15.75 3.52
N ILE A 41 5.25 -15.34 2.57
CA ILE A 41 5.00 -15.57 1.15
C ILE A 41 5.45 -16.99 0.81
N ARG A 42 4.51 -17.85 0.42
CA ARG A 42 4.78 -19.23 -0.01
C ARG A 42 4.77 -19.28 -1.53
N ILE A 43 5.95 -19.53 -2.11
CA ILE A 43 6.12 -19.66 -3.56
C ILE A 43 5.96 -21.13 -3.97
N ARG A 44 5.16 -21.41 -5.00
CA ARG A 44 5.07 -22.74 -5.60
C ARG A 44 6.29 -23.00 -6.50
N PRO A 45 6.75 -24.26 -6.69
CA PRO A 45 7.93 -24.55 -7.51
C PRO A 45 7.89 -23.95 -8.92
N GLU A 46 6.74 -23.98 -9.59
CA GLU A 46 6.54 -23.38 -10.91
C GLU A 46 6.75 -21.86 -10.90
N THR A 47 6.30 -21.18 -9.85
CA THR A 47 6.52 -19.74 -9.66
C THR A 47 7.98 -19.44 -9.34
N ALA A 48 8.65 -20.29 -8.56
CA ALA A 48 10.08 -20.14 -8.29
C ALA A 48 10.91 -20.23 -9.59
N LEU A 49 10.57 -21.19 -10.47
CA LEU A 49 11.21 -21.30 -11.78
C LEU A 49 10.92 -20.08 -12.67
N TYR A 50 9.70 -19.56 -12.63
CA TYR A 50 9.34 -18.36 -13.38
C TYR A 50 10.13 -17.14 -12.90
N LEU A 51 10.19 -16.90 -11.58
CA LEU A 51 10.95 -15.79 -11.00
C LEU A 51 12.43 -15.93 -11.33
N ALA A 52 13.03 -17.11 -11.19
CA ALA A 52 14.43 -17.33 -11.54
C ALA A 52 14.78 -16.96 -12.99
N LYS A 53 13.84 -17.15 -13.92
CA LYS A 53 14.03 -16.86 -15.36
C LYS A 53 13.68 -15.43 -15.76
N ASN A 54 12.66 -14.85 -15.15
CA ASN A 54 12.01 -13.63 -15.66
C ASN A 54 12.12 -12.44 -14.70
N ASP A 55 12.26 -12.69 -13.40
CA ASP A 55 12.36 -11.64 -12.37
C ASP A 55 13.09 -12.16 -11.13
N PHE A 56 14.40 -12.31 -11.27
CA PHE A 56 15.25 -12.86 -10.21
C PHE A 56 15.29 -11.93 -8.98
N SER A 57 15.20 -10.62 -9.21
CA SER A 57 15.09 -9.59 -8.16
C SER A 57 13.89 -9.84 -7.25
N ALA A 58 12.69 -10.05 -7.82
CA ALA A 58 11.50 -10.33 -7.02
C ALA A 58 11.64 -11.62 -6.20
N GLY A 59 12.34 -12.62 -6.73
CA GLY A 59 12.69 -13.83 -5.98
C GLY A 59 13.53 -13.54 -4.73
N ILE A 60 14.56 -12.70 -4.85
CA ILE A 60 15.41 -12.27 -3.72
C ILE A 60 14.61 -11.45 -2.72
N ASP A 61 13.78 -10.52 -3.18
CA ASP A 61 12.98 -9.67 -2.30
C ASP A 61 11.99 -10.48 -1.46
N ILE A 62 11.37 -11.50 -2.06
CA ILE A 62 10.50 -12.43 -1.31
C ILE A 62 11.29 -13.24 -0.27
N ASP A 63 12.48 -13.70 -0.62
CA ASP A 63 13.35 -14.41 0.32
C ASP A 63 13.75 -13.52 1.51
N SER A 64 14.18 -12.29 1.23
CA SER A 64 14.55 -11.28 2.23
C SER A 64 13.36 -10.91 3.13
N HIS A 65 12.16 -10.73 2.56
CA HIS A 65 10.92 -10.53 3.30
C HIS A 65 10.66 -11.68 4.28
N ASN A 66 10.76 -12.91 3.80
CA ASN A 66 10.56 -14.10 4.61
C ASN A 66 11.65 -14.25 5.69
N LEU A 67 12.91 -13.97 5.37
CA LEU A 67 14.00 -14.01 6.34
C LEU A 67 13.82 -12.97 7.44
N ASN A 68 13.42 -11.74 7.08
CA ASN A 68 13.14 -10.69 8.04
C ASN A 68 12.02 -11.10 9.01
N GLY A 69 10.91 -11.64 8.51
CA GLY A 69 9.85 -12.10 9.40
C GLY A 69 10.24 -13.31 10.26
N GLN A 70 11.18 -14.15 9.81
CA GLN A 70 11.73 -15.23 10.65
C GLN A 70 12.56 -14.65 11.79
N ASN A 71 13.44 -13.70 11.50
CA ASN A 71 14.29 -13.04 12.50
C ASN A 71 13.47 -12.28 13.55
N ASN A 72 12.27 -11.83 13.17
CA ASN A 72 11.33 -11.15 14.06
C ASN A 72 10.31 -12.10 14.73
N GLY A 73 10.40 -13.42 14.52
CA GLY A 73 9.50 -14.40 15.12
C GLY A 73 8.06 -14.35 14.62
N CYS A 74 7.84 -13.84 13.41
CA CYS A 74 6.52 -13.64 12.82
C CYS A 74 5.88 -14.92 12.26
N TRP A 75 6.69 -15.93 11.96
CA TRP A 75 6.21 -17.20 11.39
C TRP A 75 6.07 -18.22 12.52
N LYS A 76 4.83 -18.53 12.88
CA LYS A 76 4.47 -19.62 13.79
C LYS A 76 3.68 -20.69 13.03
#